data_AF-A0A2G5V6I6-F1
#
_entry.id   AF-A0A2G5V6I6-F1
#
_cell.length_a   1.000
_cell.length_b   1.000
_cell.length_c   1.000
_cell.angle_alpha   90.00
_cell.angle_beta   90.00
_cell.angle_gamma   90.00
#
_symmetry.space_group_name_H-M   'P 1'
#
loop_
_entity.id
_entity.type
_entity.pdbx_description
1 polymer ?
#
loop_
_entity_poly.entity_id
_entity_poly.type
_entity_poly.pdbx_seq_one_letter_code
_entity_poly.pdbx_strand_id
1 'polypeptide(L)'
;MATDGPCMDDPTTDCQDYAALCKNPMYQNFLDVFCPKTCGLCPGGATVVPPTPPGNCVDNNMNCKQWVKEGYCTACFVDCADRVKNCAKSCNFCVPGSCLNCKSRSKFNKIFLE
;
A
#
# COMPACT_ATOMS: atom_id res chain seq x y z
N MET A 1 18.81 -9.41 -12.81
CA MET A 1 19.28 -8.04 -12.56
C MET A 1 18.18 -7.11 -13.07
N ALA A 2 17.18 -6.77 -12.25
CA ALA A 2 16.21 -5.75 -12.62
C ALA A 2 16.78 -4.42 -12.12
N THR A 3 17.40 -3.67 -13.03
CA THR A 3 17.78 -2.28 -12.79
C THR A 3 16.50 -1.45 -12.71
N ASP A 4 16.39 -0.60 -11.69
CA ASP A 4 15.35 0.41 -11.50
C ASP A 4 15.30 1.43 -12.67
N GLY A 5 14.87 0.96 -13.84
CA GLY A 5 14.59 1.80 -15.01
C GLY A 5 13.30 2.61 -14.78
N PRO A 6 13.16 3.79 -15.40
CA PRO A 6 11.92 4.56 -15.31
C PRO A 6 10.78 3.75 -15.92
N CYS A 7 9.67 3.62 -15.21
CA CYS A 7 8.56 2.82 -15.70
C CYS A 7 7.84 3.51 -16.86
N MET A 8 8.10 3.01 -18.06
CA MET A 8 7.57 3.51 -19.32
C MET A 8 7.28 2.34 -20.26
N ASP A 9 6.41 2.58 -21.22
CA ASP A 9 6.20 1.63 -22.31
C ASP A 9 7.41 1.60 -23.23
N ASP A 10 7.68 0.43 -23.78
CA ASP A 10 8.68 0.22 -24.81
C ASP A 10 8.28 1.01 -26.07
N PRO A 11 9.15 1.89 -26.59
CA PRO A 11 8.83 2.77 -27.71
C PRO A 11 8.74 2.04 -29.05
N THR A 12 9.10 0.76 -29.11
CA THR A 12 9.03 -0.09 -30.30
C THR A 12 7.82 -1.01 -30.28
N THR A 13 7.04 -0.99 -29.19
CA THR A 13 5.84 -1.80 -29.03
C THR A 13 4.60 -0.91 -29.12
N ASP A 14 3.65 -1.28 -29.98
CA ASP A 14 2.36 -0.58 -30.12
C ASP A 14 1.42 -0.85 -28.93
N CYS A 15 1.82 -0.42 -27.74
CA CYS A 15 1.14 -0.75 -26.49
C CYS A 15 -0.34 -0.33 -26.47
N GLN A 16 -0.70 0.74 -27.18
CA GLN A 16 -2.09 1.21 -27.29
C GLN A 16 -3.00 0.16 -27.94
N ASP A 17 -2.51 -0.58 -28.94
CA ASP A 17 -3.29 -1.60 -29.64
C ASP A 17 -3.53 -2.84 -28.77
N TYR A 18 -2.62 -3.08 -27.82
CA TYR A 18 -2.68 -4.22 -26.90
C TYR A 18 -3.28 -3.88 -25.53
N ALA A 19 -3.72 -2.65 -25.30
CA ALA A 19 -4.23 -2.21 -23.99
C ALA A 19 -5.40 -3.08 -23.48
N ALA A 20 -6.26 -3.57 -24.39
CA ALA A 20 -7.36 -4.47 -24.03
C ALA A 20 -6.90 -5.88 -23.63
N LEU A 21 -5.67 -6.27 -23.97
CA LEU A 21 -5.10 -7.60 -23.73
C LEU A 21 -4.27 -7.69 -22.45
N CYS A 22 -4.13 -6.62 -21.67
CA CYS A 22 -3.38 -6.62 -20.41
C CYS A 22 -3.88 -7.68 -19.39
N LYS A 23 -5.12 -8.17 -19.55
CA LYS A 23 -5.69 -9.25 -18.71
C LYS A 23 -5.76 -10.61 -19.41
N ASN A 24 -5.29 -10.71 -20.65
CA ASN A 24 -5.28 -11.95 -21.42
C ASN A 24 -4.03 -12.77 -21.02
N PRO A 25 -4.19 -13.99 -20.47
CA PRO A 25 -3.06 -14.82 -20.04
C PRO A 25 -2.03 -15.11 -21.15
N MET A 26 -2.47 -15.10 -22.41
CA MET A 26 -1.59 -15.32 -23.56
C MET A 26 -0.63 -14.14 -23.81
N TYR A 27 -1.05 -12.91 -23.48
CA TYR A 27 -0.31 -11.68 -23.74
C TYR A 27 0.28 -11.06 -22.46
N GLN A 28 -0.08 -11.57 -21.29
CA GLN A 28 0.28 -11.02 -20.00
C GLN A 28 1.79 -10.85 -19.83
N ASN A 29 2.59 -11.90 -20.00
CA ASN A 29 4.05 -11.82 -19.85
C ASN A 29 4.70 -10.84 -20.83
N PHE A 30 4.14 -10.69 -22.03
CA PHE A 30 4.62 -9.75 -23.04
C PHE A 30 4.32 -8.32 -22.57
N LEU A 31 3.08 -8.04 -22.22
CA LEU A 31 2.65 -6.69 -21.84
C LEU A 31 3.18 -6.25 -20.48
N ASP A 32 3.48 -7.19 -19.59
CA ASP A 32 4.12 -6.91 -18.30
C ASP A 32 5.53 -6.33 -18.45
N VAL A 33 6.24 -6.74 -19.50
CA VAL A 33 7.62 -6.32 -19.78
C VAL A 33 7.66 -5.09 -20.68
N PHE A 34 6.88 -5.11 -21.76
CA PHE A 34 6.97 -4.08 -22.81
C PHE A 34 5.98 -2.93 -22.62
N CYS A 35 4.86 -3.15 -21.94
CA CYS A 35 3.80 -2.14 -21.80
C CYS A 35 3.42 -1.88 -20.33
N PRO A 36 4.38 -1.74 -19.39
CA PRO A 36 4.06 -1.61 -17.98
C PRO A 36 3.33 -0.31 -17.65
N LYS A 37 3.45 0.75 -18.46
CA LYS A 37 2.68 1.98 -18.25
C LYS A 37 1.27 1.84 -18.82
N THR A 38 1.13 1.33 -20.03
CA THR A 38 -0.18 1.09 -20.67
C THR A 38 -1.02 0.07 -19.90
N CYS A 39 -0.41 -0.97 -19.34
CA CYS A 39 -1.10 -1.94 -18.49
C CYS A 39 -1.20 -1.55 -17.01
N GLY A 40 -0.75 -0.34 -16.64
CA GLY A 40 -0.88 0.16 -15.27
C GLY A 40 -0.05 -0.61 -14.24
N LEU A 41 1.07 -1.19 -14.64
CA LEU A 41 2.00 -1.94 -13.79
C LEU A 41 3.09 -1.06 -13.19
N CYS A 42 3.20 0.18 -13.65
CA CYS A 42 4.16 1.13 -13.10
C CYS A 42 3.92 1.42 -11.61
N PRO A 43 5.00 1.48 -10.80
CA PRO A 43 4.91 1.94 -9.43
C PRO A 43 4.40 3.40 -9.43
N GLY A 44 3.23 3.61 -8.83
CA GLY A 44 2.51 4.89 -8.83
C GLY A 44 1.39 5.04 -9.87
N GLY A 45 1.28 4.13 -10.84
CA GLY A 45 0.20 4.07 -11.84
C GLY A 45 -0.70 2.85 -11.73
N ALA A 46 -0.32 1.85 -10.92
CA ALA A 46 -1.20 0.78 -10.55
C ALA A 46 -2.37 1.32 -9.74
N THR A 47 -3.53 1.38 -10.40
CA THR A 47 -4.67 0.66 -9.81
C THR A 47 -4.28 -0.82 -9.74
N VAL A 48 -3.40 -1.14 -8.79
CA VAL A 48 -3.78 -2.21 -7.87
C VAL A 48 -5.21 -1.86 -7.55
N VAL A 49 -6.16 -2.74 -7.85
CA VAL A 49 -7.35 -2.74 -7.00
C VAL A 49 -6.74 -2.64 -5.61
N PRO A 50 -6.90 -1.52 -4.88
CA PRO A 50 -6.44 -1.50 -3.51
C PRO A 50 -7.06 -2.76 -2.91
N PRO A 51 -6.46 -3.47 -1.94
CA PRO A 51 -7.34 -4.23 -1.06
C PRO A 51 -8.43 -3.23 -0.71
N THR A 52 -9.66 -3.46 -1.20
CA THR A 52 -10.77 -2.52 -1.05
C THR A 52 -10.64 -2.08 0.39
N PRO A 53 -10.41 -0.79 0.72
CA PRO A 53 -10.50 -0.37 2.11
C PRO A 53 -11.85 -0.94 2.51
N PRO A 54 -11.93 -1.92 3.45
CA PRO A 54 -13.08 -2.83 3.53
C PRO A 54 -14.31 -1.95 3.41
N GLY A 55 -15.05 -2.05 2.27
CA GLY A 55 -15.79 -1.01 1.50
C GLY A 55 -16.48 0.17 2.21
N ASN A 56 -15.88 0.69 3.26
CA ASN A 56 -16.47 1.39 4.39
C ASN A 56 -15.37 1.54 5.46
N CYS A 57 -14.60 2.63 5.41
CA CYS A 57 -13.75 3.00 6.54
C CYS A 57 -14.62 3.26 7.77
N VAL A 58 -14.74 2.26 8.63
CA VAL A 58 -15.61 2.25 9.80
C VAL A 58 -14.84 1.78 11.02
N ASP A 59 -15.41 2.11 12.16
CA ASP A 59 -15.04 1.46 13.40
C ASP A 59 -15.84 0.16 13.51
N ASN A 60 -15.16 -0.97 13.66
CA ASN A 60 -15.79 -2.27 13.90
C ASN A 60 -15.96 -2.55 15.40
N ASN A 61 -15.30 -1.78 16.27
CA ASN A 61 -15.41 -1.93 17.71
C ASN A 61 -16.18 -0.75 18.34
N MET A 62 -17.17 -1.05 19.19
CA MET A 62 -17.93 -0.03 19.92
C MET A 62 -17.08 0.80 20.89
N ASN A 63 -15.93 0.27 21.32
CA ASN A 63 -15.04 0.92 22.28
C ASN A 63 -14.07 1.92 21.65
N CYS A 64 -14.07 2.13 20.33
CA CYS A 64 -13.10 3.00 19.66
C CYS A 64 -13.06 4.43 20.25
N LYS A 65 -14.20 4.99 20.66
CA LYS A 65 -14.25 6.30 21.34
C LYS A 65 -13.45 6.34 22.64
N GLN A 66 -13.46 5.24 23.40
CA GLN A 66 -12.73 5.12 24.65
C GLN A 66 -11.26 4.79 24.39
N TRP A 67 -11.00 3.81 23.53
CA TRP A 67 -9.66 3.36 23.17
C TRP A 67 -8.80 4.45 22.52
N VAL A 68 -9.40 5.34 21.71
CA VAL A 68 -8.69 6.53 21.20
C VAL A 68 -8.16 7.39 22.35
N LYS A 69 -8.97 7.64 23.39
CA LYS A 69 -8.56 8.42 24.57
C LYS A 69 -7.47 7.71 25.38
N GLU A 70 -7.47 6.39 25.37
CA GLU A 70 -6.48 5.54 26.05
C GLU A 70 -5.20 5.31 25.22
N GLY A 71 -5.11 5.87 24.01
CA GLY A 71 -3.90 5.81 23.18
C GLY A 71 -3.83 4.60 22.24
N TYR A 72 -4.95 3.94 21.96
CA TYR A 72 -5.01 2.77 21.08
C TYR A 72 -4.41 3.01 19.69
N CYS A 73 -4.60 4.20 19.12
CA CYS A 73 -4.11 4.51 17.77
C CYS A 73 -2.56 4.49 17.67
N THR A 74 -1.85 4.65 18.79
CA THR A 74 -0.38 4.62 18.87
C THR A 74 0.14 3.47 19.72
N ALA A 75 -0.72 2.55 20.13
CA ALA A 75 -0.38 1.42 20.98
C ALA A 75 0.59 0.48 20.27
N CYS A 76 1.87 0.53 20.64
CA CYS A 76 2.93 -0.29 20.04
C CYS A 76 2.80 -1.79 20.31
N PHE A 77 1.99 -2.18 21.30
CA PHE A 77 1.68 -3.57 21.61
C PHE A 77 0.52 -4.13 20.77
N VAL A 78 -0.11 -3.29 19.94
CA VAL A 78 -1.18 -3.70 19.01
C VAL A 78 -0.68 -3.49 17.59
N ASP A 79 -0.72 -4.56 16.80
CA ASP A 79 -0.35 -4.45 15.41
C ASP A 79 -1.28 -3.49 14.67
N CYS A 80 -0.70 -2.81 13.70
CA CYS A 80 -1.36 -1.85 12.86
C CYS A 80 -2.55 -2.47 12.13
N ALA A 81 -2.43 -3.73 11.70
CA ALA A 81 -3.54 -4.49 11.12
C ALA A 81 -4.75 -4.58 12.06
N ASP A 82 -4.52 -4.83 13.35
CA ASP A 82 -5.60 -4.89 14.35
C ASP A 82 -6.15 -3.51 14.67
N ARG A 83 -5.29 -2.49 14.76
CA ARG A 83 -5.74 -1.10 14.98
C ARG A 83 -6.61 -0.59 13.85
N VAL A 84 -6.24 -0.88 12.60
CA VAL A 84 -7.04 -0.59 11.40
C VAL A 84 -8.34 -1.41 11.42
N LYS A 85 -8.26 -2.72 11.69
CA LYS A 85 -9.45 -3.59 11.73
C LYS A 85 -10.49 -3.10 12.74
N ASN A 86 -10.07 -2.66 13.93
CA ASN A 86 -11.00 -2.28 14.99
C ASN A 86 -11.50 -0.84 14.89
N CYS A 87 -10.60 0.13 14.64
CA CYS A 87 -10.88 1.55 14.81
C CYS A 87 -10.36 2.42 13.66
N ALA A 88 -10.44 1.95 12.41
CA ALA A 88 -9.93 2.67 11.24
C ALA A 88 -10.44 4.13 11.16
N LYS A 89 -11.72 4.38 11.43
CA LYS A 89 -12.29 5.72 11.32
C LYS A 89 -11.87 6.59 12.50
N SER A 90 -12.02 6.08 13.71
CA SER A 90 -11.68 6.77 14.96
C SER A 90 -10.18 7.09 15.09
N CYS A 91 -9.31 6.25 14.51
CA CYS A 91 -7.87 6.48 14.46
C CYS A 91 -7.37 7.14 13.17
N ASN A 92 -8.28 7.52 12.26
CA ASN A 92 -7.96 8.16 11.00
C ASN A 92 -7.02 7.33 10.08
N PHE A 93 -7.23 6.03 10.02
CA PHE A 93 -6.47 5.09 9.19
C PHE A 93 -7.14 4.75 7.85
N CYS A 94 -8.11 5.56 7.41
CA CYS A 94 -8.82 5.37 6.14
C CYS A 94 -7.95 5.58 4.90
N VAL A 95 -6.74 6.13 5.07
CA VAL A 95 -5.80 6.39 3.98
C VAL A 95 -4.67 5.36 4.07
N PRO A 96 -4.28 4.72 2.95
CA PRO A 96 -3.12 3.84 2.91
C PRO A 96 -1.88 4.52 3.49
N GLY A 97 -1.18 3.84 4.40
CA GLY A 97 0.01 4.37 5.07
C GLY A 97 -0.23 5.22 6.31
N SER A 98 -1.48 5.52 6.69
CA SER A 98 -1.81 6.28 7.91
C SER A 98 -1.53 5.54 9.22
N CYS A 99 -1.28 4.23 9.17
CA CYS A 99 -0.95 3.42 10.33
C CYS A 99 0.39 2.73 10.13
N LEU A 100 1.23 2.78 11.15
CA LEU A 100 2.55 2.16 11.17
C LEU A 100 2.71 1.30 12.43
N ASN A 101 3.31 0.13 12.27
CA ASN A 101 3.79 -0.65 13.40
C ASN A 101 4.99 0.07 14.03
N CYS A 102 5.02 0.08 15.36
CA CYS A 102 6.21 0.53 16.05
C CYS A 102 7.35 -0.41 15.64
N LYS A 103 8.42 0.13 15.09
CA LYS A 103 9.63 -0.67 14.88
C LYS A 103 10.06 -1.18 16.25
N SER A 104 10.35 -2.47 16.38
CA SER A 104 11.17 -2.99 17.47
C SER A 104 12.31 -2.00 17.68
N ARG A 105 12.55 -1.53 18.91
CA ARG A 105 13.65 -0.59 19.21
C ARG A 105 14.99 -1.24 18.88
N SER A 106 15.34 -1.34 17.61
CA SER A 106 16.68 -1.70 17.16
C SER A 106 17.54 -0.45 17.31
N LYS A 107 18.16 -0.33 18.48
CA LYS A 107 19.25 0.58 18.84
C LYS A 107 18.92 2.09 18.85
N PHE A 108 18.38 2.56 19.98
CA PHE A 108 18.83 3.84 20.55
C PHE A 108 20.21 3.63 21.18
N ASN A 109 21.24 3.40 20.37
CA ASN A 109 22.63 3.46 20.86
C ASN A 109 23.54 3.99 19.75
N LYS A 110 23.43 5.28 19.47
CA LYS A 110 24.48 6.15 18.94
C LYS A 110 23.97 7.60 18.98
N ILE A 111 24.86 8.50 19.38
CA ILE A 111 24.73 9.97 19.49
C ILE A 111 24.33 10.47 20.88
N PHE A 112 25.23 10.26 21.86
CA PHE A 112 25.63 11.26 22.87
C PHE A 112 27.05 10.89 23.34
N LEU A 113 28.06 11.30 22.56
CA LEU A 113 29.46 11.41 22.96
C LEU A 113 30.10 12.51 22.10
N GLU A 114 29.92 13.76 22.53
CA GLU A 114 30.98 14.76 22.70
C GLU A 114 30.69 15.48 24.03
#